data_AF-A0A841U388-F1
#
_entry.id   AF-A0A841U388-F1
#
_cell.length_a   1.000
_cell.length_b   1.000
_cell.length_c   1.000
_cell.angle_alpha   90.00
_cell.angle_beta   90.00
_cell.angle_gamma   90.00
#
_symmetry.space_group_name_H-M   'P 1'
#
loop_
_entity.id
_entity.type
_entity.pdbx_description
1 polymer ?
#
loop_
_entity_poly.entity_id
_entity_poly.type
_entity_poly.pdbx_seq_one_letter_code
_entity_poly.pdbx_strand_id
1 'polypeptide(L)'
;MLSTGHDWFDEGIRDCADVVVNELRTEGDRTPFAFARSLVNDEMLNETLIPRLQKAMAEHVGFELQYPVERLPSGTEEERRNIFAKLFSGFLLLFREGEIEAYGIAKLPGRQPEESSSEVSVKGPRDGFVE
;
A
#
# COMPACT_ATOMS: atom_id res chain seq x y z
N MET A 1 3.00 20.57 2.96
CA MET A 1 2.83 19.19 2.49
C MET A 1 2.73 18.30 3.72
N LEU A 2 1.79 17.35 3.76
CA LEU A 2 1.78 16.33 4.81
C LEU A 2 3.07 15.51 4.68
N SER A 3 3.69 15.16 5.80
CA SER A 3 4.89 14.33 5.82
C SER A 3 4.49 12.87 6.02
N THR A 4 5.21 11.98 5.34
CA THR A 4 5.06 10.52 5.49
C THR A 4 5.79 9.97 6.72
N GLY A 5 6.56 10.80 7.43
CA GLY A 5 7.48 10.36 8.48
C GLY A 5 8.81 9.83 7.93
N HIS A 6 8.99 9.83 6.61
CA HIS A 6 10.19 9.38 5.91
C HIS A 6 10.79 10.53 5.10
N ASP A 7 11.80 11.21 5.66
CA ASP A 7 12.46 12.36 5.04
C ASP A 7 12.94 12.10 3.60
N TRP A 8 13.51 10.91 3.34
CA TRP A 8 13.96 10.52 2.00
C TRP A 8 12.81 10.45 0.98
N PHE A 9 11.60 10.08 1.43
CA PHE A 9 10.42 10.01 0.56
C PHE A 9 9.88 11.42 0.34
N ASP A 10 9.71 12.17 1.43
CA ASP A 10 9.20 13.54 1.42
C ASP A 10 10.09 14.49 0.59
N GLU A 11 11.42 14.36 0.68
CA GLU A 11 12.38 15.05 -0.20
C GLU A 11 12.24 14.59 -1.66
N GLY A 12 12.14 13.27 -1.88
CA GLY A 12 12.08 12.68 -3.22
C GLY A 12 10.85 13.09 -4.04
N ILE A 13 9.74 13.46 -3.38
CA ILE A 13 8.50 13.91 -4.03
C ILE A 13 8.25 15.41 -3.95
N ARG A 14 9.17 16.21 -3.36
CA ARG A 14 8.94 17.63 -3.06
C ARG A 14 8.46 18.46 -4.26
N ASP A 15 8.98 18.18 -5.45
CA ASP A 15 8.64 18.87 -6.70
C ASP A 15 7.69 18.05 -7.60
N CYS A 16 7.25 16.88 -7.13
CA CYS A 16 6.36 16.01 -7.89
C CYS A 16 4.90 16.43 -7.71
N ALA A 17 4.40 17.26 -8.62
CA ALA A 17 2.99 17.67 -8.62
C ALA A 17 2.01 16.49 -8.76
N ASP A 18 2.40 15.37 -9.36
CA ASP A 18 1.51 14.21 -9.52
C ASP A 18 1.27 13.44 -8.21
N VAL A 19 2.24 13.49 -7.28
CA VAL A 19 2.16 12.73 -6.03
C VAL A 19 1.30 13.49 -5.02
N VAL A 20 0.30 12.79 -4.49
CA VAL A 20 -0.57 13.29 -3.43
C VAL A 20 -0.25 12.52 -2.16
N VAL A 21 -0.01 13.25 -1.06
CA VAL A 21 0.14 12.69 0.29
C VAL A 21 -1.04 13.12 1.13
N ASN A 22 -1.72 12.15 1.73
CA ASN A 22 -2.85 12.32 2.63
C ASN A 22 -2.64 11.46 3.89
N GLU A 23 -3.58 11.52 4.83
CA GLU A 23 -3.56 10.72 6.05
C GLU A 23 -4.92 10.08 6.29
N LEU A 24 -4.91 8.83 6.73
CA LEU A 24 -6.07 8.18 7.31
C LEU A 24 -6.13 8.54 8.78
N ARG A 25 -7.32 8.95 9.25
CA ARG A 25 -7.57 9.24 10.67
C ARG A 25 -8.49 8.20 11.26
N THR A 26 -8.09 7.61 12.38
CA THR A 26 -8.92 6.76 13.25
C THR A 26 -8.95 7.33 14.67
N GLU A 27 -9.69 6.71 15.61
CA GLU A 27 -9.91 7.23 16.98
C GLU A 27 -8.64 7.45 17.82
N GLY A 28 -7.48 6.97 17.37
CA GLY A 28 -6.20 7.25 18.04
C GLY A 28 -4.97 7.28 17.13
N ASP A 29 -5.14 6.98 15.83
CA ASP A 29 -4.02 6.75 14.93
C ASP A 29 -4.10 7.62 13.68
N ARG A 30 -2.91 7.99 13.18
CA ARG A 30 -2.76 8.77 11.95
C ARG A 30 -1.76 8.04 11.07
N THR A 31 -2.24 7.55 9.94
CA THR A 31 -1.39 6.79 9.03
C THR A 31 -1.31 7.52 7.69
N PRO A 32 -0.14 8.09 7.35
CA PRO A 32 0.04 8.74 6.06
C PRO A 32 -0.05 7.73 4.93
N PHE A 33 -0.54 8.19 3.78
CA PHE A 33 -0.51 7.44 2.54
C PHE A 33 -0.20 8.35 1.35
N ALA A 34 0.42 7.78 0.32
CA ALA A 34 0.75 8.50 -0.91
C ALA A 34 0.32 7.72 -2.15
N PHE A 35 -0.06 8.43 -3.20
CA PHE A 35 -0.39 7.86 -4.50
C PHE A 35 -0.11 8.86 -5.63
N ALA A 36 0.10 8.35 -6.84
CA ALA A 36 0.23 9.15 -8.06
C ALA A 36 -1.16 9.45 -8.64
N ARG A 37 -1.60 10.72 -8.63
CA ARG A 37 -2.98 11.09 -8.98
C ARG A 37 -3.34 10.69 -10.41
N SER A 38 -2.39 10.77 -11.35
CA SER A 38 -2.68 10.47 -12.75
C SER A 38 -2.90 8.97 -12.99
N LEU A 39 -2.51 8.11 -12.05
CA LEU A 39 -2.54 6.65 -12.20
C LEU A 39 -3.71 5.99 -11.48
N VAL A 40 -4.44 6.74 -10.65
CA VAL A 40 -5.50 6.22 -9.78
C VAL A 40 -6.86 6.82 -10.14
N ASN A 41 -7.94 6.05 -9.94
CA ASN A 41 -9.30 6.57 -10.04
C ASN A 41 -9.69 7.22 -8.71
N ASP A 42 -9.75 8.55 -8.71
CA ASP A 42 -10.07 9.37 -7.53
C ASP A 42 -11.46 9.04 -6.95
N GLU A 43 -12.44 8.72 -7.80
CA GLU A 43 -13.80 8.33 -7.38
C GLU A 43 -13.76 7.01 -6.59
N MET A 44 -13.16 5.95 -7.17
CA MET A 44 -12.97 4.67 -6.50
C MET A 44 -12.15 4.79 -5.21
N LEU A 45 -11.12 5.64 -5.22
CA LEU A 45 -10.26 5.88 -4.07
C LEU A 45 -11.06 6.48 -2.91
N ASN A 46 -11.81 7.56 -3.15
CA ASN A 46 -12.54 8.28 -2.11
C ASN A 46 -13.83 7.57 -1.68
N GLU A 47 -14.57 6.96 -2.61
CA GLU A 47 -15.86 6.35 -2.30
C GLU A 47 -15.75 4.90 -1.80
N THR A 48 -14.67 4.19 -2.15
CA THR A 48 -14.52 2.77 -1.81
C THR A 48 -13.27 2.47 -0.99
N LEU A 49 -12.09 2.86 -1.46
CA LEU A 49 -10.83 2.39 -0.86
C LEU A 49 -10.56 3.03 0.50
N ILE A 50 -10.60 4.37 0.59
CA ILE A 50 -10.39 5.13 1.83
C ILE A 50 -11.36 4.71 2.94
N PRO A 51 -12.69 4.68 2.75
CA PRO A 51 -13.61 4.30 3.82
C PRO A 51 -13.39 2.86 4.28
N ARG A 52 -13.02 1.96 3.36
CA ARG A 52 -12.66 0.57 3.72
C ARG A 52 -11.36 0.53 4.53
N LEU A 53 -10.32 1.27 4.13
CA LEU A 53 -9.04 1.37 4.86
C LEU A 53 -9.27 1.86 6.29
N GLN A 54 -10.03 2.95 6.44
CA GLN A 54 -10.34 3.50 7.77
C GLN A 54 -11.10 2.50 8.64
N LYS A 55 -12.10 1.80 8.08
CA LYS A 55 -12.86 0.78 8.81
C LYS A 55 -11.96 -0.36 9.27
N ALA A 56 -11.12 -0.91 8.39
CA ALA A 56 -10.25 -2.03 8.75
C ALA A 56 -9.20 -1.64 9.81
N MET A 57 -8.65 -0.44 9.70
CA MET A 57 -7.78 0.12 10.72
C MET A 57 -8.50 0.29 12.06
N ALA A 58 -9.72 0.83 12.07
CA ALA A 58 -10.49 1.02 13.30
C ALA A 58 -10.88 -0.32 13.97
N GLU A 59 -11.16 -1.35 13.18
CA GLU A 59 -11.50 -2.68 13.70
C GLU A 59 -10.26 -3.54 14.02
N HIS A 60 -9.04 -3.01 13.81
CA HIS A 60 -7.77 -3.74 13.92
C HIS A 60 -7.75 -5.06 13.14
N VAL A 61 -8.54 -5.14 12.07
CA VAL A 61 -8.58 -6.30 11.17
C VAL A 61 -7.60 -6.07 10.03
N GLY A 62 -6.92 -7.13 9.62
CA GLY A 62 -6.09 -7.10 8.42
C GLY A 62 -6.91 -6.63 7.24
N PHE A 63 -6.34 -5.73 6.43
CA PHE A 63 -7.03 -5.21 5.27
C PHE A 63 -6.93 -6.20 4.10
N GLU A 64 -7.79 -7.22 4.12
CA GLU A 64 -7.94 -8.15 2.99
C GLU A 64 -8.73 -7.46 1.87
N LEU A 65 -8.05 -6.58 1.14
CA LEU A 65 -8.56 -6.11 -0.13
C LEU A 65 -8.53 -7.23 -1.17
N GLN A 66 -9.43 -7.15 -2.15
CA GLN A 66 -9.26 -7.80 -3.46
C GLN A 66 -8.10 -7.18 -4.27
N TYR A 67 -7.22 -6.40 -3.65
CA TYR A 67 -6.08 -5.74 -4.27
C TYR A 67 -4.80 -6.36 -3.71
N PRO A 68 -3.77 -6.59 -4.55
CA PRO A 68 -2.50 -7.11 -4.09
C PRO A 68 -1.87 -6.13 -3.11
N VAL A 69 -1.46 -6.63 -1.95
CA VAL A 69 -0.69 -5.91 -0.93
C VAL A 69 0.73 -6.46 -0.89
N GLU A 70 1.72 -5.57 -1.01
CA GLU A 70 3.13 -5.91 -0.89
C GLU A 70 3.75 -5.11 0.25
N ARG A 71 4.43 -5.80 1.18
CA ARG A 71 5.20 -5.15 2.23
C ARG A 71 6.58 -4.81 1.69
N LEU A 72 6.89 -3.52 1.68
CA LEU A 72 8.11 -2.96 1.13
C LEU A 72 9.08 -2.58 2.25
N PRO A 73 10.27 -3.21 2.31
CA PRO A 73 11.34 -2.71 3.15
C PRO A 73 11.88 -1.37 2.62
N SER A 74 12.55 -0.58 3.46
CA SER A 74 13.09 0.75 3.10
C SER A 74 14.51 1.00 3.64
N GLY A 75 15.20 -0.07 4.05
CA GLY A 75 16.51 -0.01 4.71
C GLY A 75 17.65 0.43 3.80
N THR A 76 17.56 0.11 2.51
CA THR A 76 18.57 0.37 1.49
C THR A 76 18.08 1.33 0.40
N GLU A 77 19.00 1.92 -0.37
CA GLU A 77 18.65 2.79 -1.50
C GLU A 77 17.91 2.06 -2.63
N GLU A 78 18.22 0.79 -2.87
CA GLU A 78 17.51 -0.02 -3.87
C GLU A 78 16.05 -0.27 -3.47
N GLU A 79 15.82 -0.58 -2.20
CA GLU A 79 14.48 -0.75 -1.65
C GLU A 79 13.66 0.53 -1.73
N ARG A 80 14.26 1.69 -1.40
CA ARG A 80 13.63 3.00 -1.56
C ARG A 80 13.29 3.31 -3.02
N ARG A 81 14.19 2.97 -3.97
CA ARG A 81 13.91 3.07 -5.41
C ARG A 81 12.74 2.18 -5.83
N ASN A 82 12.63 0.97 -5.29
CA ASN A 82 11.49 0.09 -5.55
C ASN A 82 10.19 0.70 -5.01
N ILE A 83 10.20 1.35 -3.84
CA ILE A 83 9.03 2.06 -3.30
C ILE A 83 8.55 3.15 -4.26
N PHE A 84 9.46 3.97 -4.79
CA PHE A 84 9.10 4.96 -5.82
C PHE A 84 8.57 4.29 -7.09
N ALA A 85 9.19 3.20 -7.54
CA ALA A 85 8.73 2.47 -8.73
C ALA A 85 7.29 1.95 -8.57
N LYS A 86 6.91 1.48 -7.37
CA LYS A 86 5.55 1.05 -7.06
C LYS A 86 4.57 2.24 -7.09
N LEU A 87 4.93 3.37 -6.45
CA LEU A 87 4.13 4.60 -6.48
C LEU A 87 3.81 5.02 -7.92
N PHE A 88 4.83 5.10 -8.77
CA PHE A 88 4.70 5.48 -10.18
C PHE A 88 4.20 4.35 -11.10
N SER A 89 3.90 3.17 -10.53
CA SER A 89 3.14 2.10 -11.19
C SER A 89 1.65 2.11 -10.80
N GLY A 90 1.20 3.13 -10.06
CA GLY A 90 -0.19 3.28 -9.64
C GLY A 90 -0.54 2.51 -8.36
N PHE A 91 0.46 2.21 -7.52
CA PHE A 91 0.20 1.70 -6.18
C PHE A 91 -0.06 2.87 -5.22
N LEU A 92 -0.91 2.63 -4.23
CA LEU A 92 -1.01 3.45 -3.03
C LEU A 92 -0.05 2.92 -1.98
N LEU A 93 0.80 3.79 -1.46
CA LEU A 93 1.72 3.49 -0.38
C LEU A 93 1.10 3.92 0.94
N LEU A 94 0.98 3.01 1.89
CA LEU A 94 0.56 3.29 3.26
C LEU A 94 1.80 3.21 4.16
N PHE A 95 2.07 4.27 4.91
CA PHE A 95 3.25 4.39 5.76
C PHE A 95 2.88 4.07 7.20
N ARG A 96 3.33 2.92 7.69
CA ARG A 96 3.08 2.44 9.05
C ARG A 96 4.38 2.44 9.84
N GLU A 97 4.27 2.32 11.16
CA GLU A 97 5.44 2.31 12.03
C GLU A 97 6.31 1.08 11.73
N GLY A 98 7.42 1.29 11.00
CA GLY A 98 8.38 0.26 10.66
C GLY A 98 8.14 -0.49 9.33
N GLU A 99 7.00 -0.27 8.66
CA GLU A 99 6.71 -0.93 7.37
C GLU A 99 5.94 -0.03 6.39
N ILE A 100 6.18 -0.21 5.10
CA ILE A 100 5.44 0.46 4.02
C ILE A 100 4.64 -0.60 3.27
N GLU A 101 3.33 -0.43 3.20
CA GLU A 101 2.43 -1.34 2.50
C GLU A 101 2.03 -0.73 1.15
N ALA A 102 2.22 -1.47 0.06
CA ALA A 102 1.86 -1.03 -1.30
C ALA A 102 0.62 -1.76 -1.80
N TYR A 103 -0.44 -1.00 -2.09
CA TYR A 103 -1.74 -1.47 -2.55
C TYR A 103 -1.90 -1.19 -4.05
N GLY A 104 -2.04 -2.24 -4.85
CA GLY A 104 -2.17 -2.09 -6.31
C GLY A 104 -3.56 -1.58 -6.72
N ILE A 105 -3.70 -0.25 -6.89
CA ILE A 105 -4.98 0.43 -7.16
C ILE A 105 -5.01 1.17 -8.51
N ALA A 106 -4.08 0.86 -9.39
CA ALA A 106 -3.94 1.50 -10.69
C ALA A 106 -5.24 1.37 -11.51
N LYS A 107 -5.52 2.38 -12.36
CA LYS A 107 -6.59 2.34 -13.37
C LYS A 107 -6.33 1.23 -14.39
N LEU A 108 -6.67 -0.02 -14.08
CA LEU A 108 -6.72 -1.10 -15.07
C LEU A 108 -8.12 -1.09 -15.71
N PRO A 109 -8.27 -0.75 -17.00
CA PRO A 109 -9.53 -0.96 -17.69
C PRO A 109 -9.77 -2.48 -17.79
N GLY A 110 -10.64 -3.02 -16.93
CA GLY A 110 -11.15 -4.39 -17.08
C GLY A 110 -10.70 -5.45 -16.07
N ARG A 111 -10.23 -5.12 -14.85
CA ARG A 111 -10.33 -6.12 -13.78
C ARG A 111 -11.79 -6.21 -13.32
N GLN A 112 -12.51 -7.18 -13.86
CA GLN A 112 -13.64 -7.78 -13.15
C GLN A 112 -13.11 -8.33 -11.81
N PRO A 113 -13.85 -8.22 -10.70
CA PRO A 113 -13.49 -8.85 -9.44
C PRO A 113 -13.78 -10.34 -9.52
N GLU A 114 -13.07 -11.07 -10.38
CA GLU A 114 -13.17 -12.51 -10.52
C GLU A 114 -11.75 -13.05 -10.76
N GLU A 115 -11.05 -13.36 -9.67
CA GLU A 115 -10.66 -14.73 -9.34
C GLU A 115 -9.90 -14.73 -8.01
N SER A 116 -10.48 -15.43 -7.03
CA SER A 116 -9.74 -15.97 -5.89
C SER A 116 -8.50 -16.69 -6.38
N SER A 117 -7.32 -16.25 -5.99
CA SER A 117 -6.19 -17.17 -5.85
C SER A 117 -5.84 -17.23 -4.38
N SER A 118 -6.42 -18.23 -3.72
CA SER A 118 -5.82 -18.83 -2.54
C SER A 118 -4.43 -19.31 -2.92
N GLU A 119 -3.41 -18.49 -2.74
CA GLU A 119 -2.03 -18.94 -2.69
C GLU A 119 -1.32 -18.35 -1.46
N VAL A 120 -1.72 -18.84 -0.28
CA VAL A 120 -0.75 -18.94 0.81
C VAL A 120 0.06 -20.20 0.54
N SER A 121 1.10 -20.03 -0.26
CA SER A 121 2.21 -20.98 -0.37
C SER A 121 3.04 -20.89 0.92
N VAL A 122 2.60 -21.55 1.99
CA VAL A 122 3.50 -21.96 3.07
C VAL A 122 3.81 -23.44 2.86
N LYS A 123 4.72 -23.70 1.93
CA LYS A 123 5.55 -24.91 1.99
C LYS A 123 6.44 -24.77 3.23
N GLY A 124 5.97 -25.26 4.37
CA GLY A 124 6.88 -25.75 5.40
C GLY A 124 7.63 -26.96 4.83
N PRO A 125 8.96 -27.05 4.98
CA PRO A 125 9.69 -28.23 4.53
C PRO A 125 9.17 -29.47 5.25
N ARG A 126 9.03 -30.55 4.48
CA ARG A 126 8.70 -31.91 4.91
C ARG A 126 9.76 -32.36 5.93
N ASP A 127 9.49 -32.27 7.22
CA ASP A 127 10.25 -33.04 8.19
C ASP A 127 9.57 -34.41 8.35
N GLY A 128 9.97 -35.31 7.45
CA GLY A 128 9.78 -36.74 7.62
C GLY A 128 11.03 -37.32 8.22
N PHE A 129 11.22 -37.17 9.53
CA PHE A 129 12.19 -37.95 10.29
C PHE A 129 11.47 -38.76 11.38
N VAL A 130 11.32 -40.04 11.09
CA VAL A 130 11.18 -41.11 12.07
C VAL A 130 12.03 -42.29 11.57
N GLU A 131 13.14 -42.52 12.28
CA GLU A 131 13.78 -43.83 12.43
C GLU A 131 14.13 -44.01 13.91
#